data_AF-A0A418GKD6-F1
#
_entry.id   AF-A0A418GKD6-F1
#
_cell.length_a   1.000
_cell.length_b   1.000
_cell.length_c   1.000
_cell.angle_alpha   90.00
_cell.angle_beta   90.00
_cell.angle_gamma   90.00
#
_symmetry.space_group_name_H-M   'P 1'
#
loop_
_entity.id
_entity.type
_entity.pdbx_description
1 polymer ?
#
loop_
_entity_poly.entity_id
_entity_poly.type
_entity_poly.pdbx_seq_one_letter_code
_entity_poly.pdbx_strand_id
1 'polypeptide(L)'
;QNMAHKKRFAAQVIKRFESAVQDFAGNAATIQRDALLGELAKLAQCWQAHNASELAKATDDLFSLFQRAFRDVAPEMTSSARSAAIAPQATTGYVPDMSPHTVAAQPPVAATPIPQVTVENHDDKAWRDTLLKVAAILCERQPESPQGYRLRRHALWQTITSTPQAESDGRTPLAAFPVDMMDDYL
;
A
#
# COMPACT_ATOMS: atom_id res chain seq x y z
N GLN A 1 38.30 0.64 24.58
CA GLN A 1 37.40 -0.50 24.24
C GLN A 1 35.92 -0.22 24.49
N ASN A 2 35.51 0.47 25.57
CA ASN A 2 34.09 0.73 25.90
C ASN A 2 33.33 1.56 24.82
N MET A 3 33.97 2.60 24.26
CA MET A 3 33.35 3.48 23.25
C MET A 3 33.04 2.79 21.92
N ALA A 4 33.88 1.85 21.48
CA ALA A 4 33.65 1.08 20.26
C ALA A 4 32.45 0.13 20.40
N HIS A 5 32.27 -0.49 21.58
CA HIS A 5 31.11 -1.32 21.87
C HIS A 5 29.83 -0.48 21.91
N LYS A 6 29.86 0.72 22.53
CA LYS A 6 28.72 1.65 22.51
C LYS A 6 28.34 2.08 21.09
N LYS A 7 29.32 2.40 20.24
CA LYS A 7 29.06 2.74 18.83
C LYS A 7 28.42 1.58 18.06
N ARG A 8 28.92 0.35 18.24
CA ARG A 8 28.33 -0.85 17.61
C ARG A 8 26.92 -1.13 18.09
N PHE A 9 26.69 -1.00 19.40
CA PHE A 9 25.36 -1.16 19.97
C PHE A 9 24.38 -0.12 19.40
N ALA A 10 24.78 1.16 19.36
CA ALA A 10 23.97 2.22 18.77
C ALA A 10 23.65 1.95 17.28
N ALA A 11 24.64 1.52 16.49
CA ALA A 11 24.42 1.16 15.09
C ALA A 11 23.43 -0.01 14.95
N GLN A 12 23.52 -1.00 15.84
CA GLN A 12 22.60 -2.14 15.84
C GLN A 12 21.17 -1.73 16.22
N VAL A 13 21.02 -0.79 17.16
CA VAL A 13 19.73 -0.20 17.50
C VAL A 13 19.15 0.54 16.29
N ILE A 14 19.91 1.43 15.65
CA ILE A 14 19.47 2.16 14.43
C ILE A 14 18.99 1.18 13.36
N LYS A 15 19.76 0.11 13.11
CA LYS A 15 19.40 -0.92 12.12
C LYS A 15 18.10 -1.66 12.44
N ARG A 16 17.72 -1.78 13.71
CA ARG A 16 16.44 -2.43 14.10
C ARG A 16 15.23 -1.54 13.80
N PHE A 17 15.41 -0.22 13.73
CA PHE A 17 14.33 0.67 13.34
C PHE A 17 14.01 0.56 11.84
N GLU A 18 14.99 0.16 11.00
CA GLU A 18 14.76 -0.03 9.56
C GLU A 18 13.62 -1.02 9.28
N SER A 19 13.54 -2.12 10.04
CA SER A 19 12.48 -3.13 9.86
C SER A 19 11.09 -2.64 10.26
N ALA A 20 10.98 -1.63 11.12
CA ALA A 20 9.71 -1.09 11.60
C ALA A 20 9.19 0.09 10.76
N VAL A 21 9.93 0.53 9.73
CA VAL A 21 9.61 1.76 8.99
C VAL A 21 8.26 1.68 8.28
N GLN A 22 7.97 0.58 7.61
CA GLN A 22 6.72 0.43 6.83
C GLN A 22 5.50 0.33 7.75
N ASP A 23 5.60 -0.50 8.80
CA ASP A 23 4.53 -0.68 9.78
C ASP A 23 4.19 0.62 10.52
N PHE A 24 5.22 1.39 10.91
CA PHE A 24 5.02 2.68 11.56
C PHE A 24 4.45 3.72 10.57
N ALA A 25 4.95 3.76 9.33
CA ALA A 25 4.46 4.69 8.33
C ALA A 25 2.97 4.51 8.03
N GLY A 26 2.47 3.27 7.98
CA GLY A 26 1.06 2.95 7.74
C GLY A 26 0.12 3.31 8.90
N ASN A 27 0.59 3.23 10.15
CA ASN A 27 -0.26 3.35 11.34
C ASN A 27 -0.12 4.68 12.10
N ALA A 28 0.96 5.43 11.90
CA ALA A 28 1.22 6.66 12.64
C ALA A 28 0.39 7.86 12.14
N ALA A 29 -0.09 8.72 13.05
CA ALA A 29 -0.71 9.99 12.70
C ALA A 29 0.35 11.01 12.20
N THR A 30 -0.05 12.03 11.43
CA THR A 30 0.85 13.07 10.91
C THR A 30 1.71 13.72 12.01
N ILE A 31 1.11 14.02 13.17
CA ILE A 31 1.81 14.58 14.33
C ILE A 31 2.92 13.64 14.84
N GLN A 32 2.68 12.33 14.85
CA GLN A 32 3.66 11.33 15.28
C GLN A 32 4.79 11.18 14.25
N ARG A 33 4.46 11.26 12.96
CA ARG A 33 5.45 11.26 11.87
C ARG A 33 6.39 12.46 11.97
N ASP A 34 5.83 13.66 12.18
CA ASP A 34 6.60 14.90 12.32
C ASP A 34 7.48 14.89 13.59
N ALA A 35 6.92 14.41 14.71
CA ALA A 35 7.68 14.26 15.95
C ALA A 35 8.86 13.29 15.80
N LEU A 36 8.66 12.14 15.14
CA LEU A 36 9.73 11.18 14.89
C LEU A 36 10.86 11.78 14.04
N LEU A 37 10.51 12.49 12.97
CA LEU A 37 11.50 13.17 12.12
C LEU A 37 12.29 14.22 12.91
N GLY A 38 11.62 14.98 13.79
CA GLY A 38 12.28 15.92 14.69
C GLY A 38 13.28 15.27 15.64
N GLU A 39 12.93 14.11 16.22
CA GLU A 39 13.83 13.37 17.12
C GLU A 39 15.00 12.71 16.39
N LEU A 40 14.78 12.16 15.19
CA LEU A 40 15.86 11.62 14.35
C LEU A 40 16.86 12.72 13.94
N ALA A 41 16.38 13.92 13.60
CA ALA A 41 17.24 15.05 13.28
C ALA A 41 18.09 15.50 14.48
N LYS A 42 17.49 15.57 15.68
CA LYS A 42 18.23 15.86 16.92
C LYS A 42 19.27 14.78 17.22
N LEU A 43 18.91 13.51 17.05
CA LEU A 43 19.80 12.38 17.28
C LEU A 43 21.01 12.41 16.34
N ALA A 44 20.82 12.73 15.06
CA ALA A 44 21.92 12.92 14.10
C ALA A 44 22.88 14.04 14.54
N GLN A 45 22.34 15.18 15.00
CA GLN A 45 23.14 16.29 15.53
C GLN A 45 23.93 15.88 16.79
N CYS A 46 23.32 15.12 17.70
CA CYS A 46 24.01 14.58 18.87
C CYS A 46 25.19 13.68 18.47
N TRP A 47 25.03 12.83 17.45
CA TRP A 47 26.14 12.00 16.96
C TRP A 47 27.27 12.81 16.33
N GLN A 48 26.96 13.89 15.61
CA GLN A 48 27.97 14.79 15.07
C GLN A 48 28.74 15.50 16.18
N ALA A 49 28.05 16.02 17.21
CA ALA A 49 28.68 16.66 18.37
C ALA A 49 29.65 15.72 19.13
N HIS A 50 29.41 14.40 19.07
CA HIS A 50 30.26 13.39 19.70
C HIS A 50 31.29 12.73 18.75
N ASN A 51 31.58 13.34 17.58
CA ASN A 51 32.54 12.81 16.59
C ASN A 51 32.22 11.36 16.15
N ALA A 52 30.93 11.06 15.95
CA ALA A 52 30.44 9.76 15.49
C ALA A 52 29.76 9.87 14.13
N SER A 53 30.52 10.29 13.11
CA SER A 53 30.01 10.57 11.76
C SER A 53 29.32 9.36 11.09
N GLU A 54 29.77 8.13 11.36
CA GLU A 54 29.10 6.93 10.84
C GLU A 54 27.70 6.71 11.43
N LEU A 55 27.51 7.04 12.71
CA LEU A 55 26.20 6.95 13.35
C LEU A 55 25.29 8.09 12.92
N ALA A 56 25.84 9.29 12.74
CA ALA A 56 25.09 10.41 12.17
C ALA A 56 24.56 10.04 10.78
N LYS A 57 25.43 9.52 9.91
CA LYS A 57 25.05 9.05 8.57
C LYS A 57 23.98 7.95 8.62
N ALA A 58 24.13 6.95 9.49
CA ALA A 58 23.13 5.90 9.63
C ALA A 58 21.76 6.44 10.09
N THR A 59 21.74 7.44 10.96
CA THR A 59 20.50 8.14 11.36
C THR A 59 19.91 8.97 10.22
N ASP A 60 20.72 9.65 9.42
CA ASP A 60 20.28 10.42 8.24
C ASP A 60 19.71 9.51 7.14
N ASP A 61 20.33 8.34 6.94
CA ASP A 61 19.84 7.29 6.03
C ASP A 61 18.47 6.76 6.51
N LEU A 62 18.33 6.50 7.82
CA LEU A 62 17.07 6.08 8.44
C LEU A 62 15.98 7.17 8.33
N PHE A 63 16.35 8.44 8.54
CA PHE A 63 15.46 9.59 8.36
C PHE A 63 14.94 9.67 6.92
N SER A 64 15.82 9.51 5.94
CA SER A 64 15.46 9.50 4.51
C SER A 64 14.51 8.33 4.17
N LEU A 65 14.73 7.18 4.79
CA LEU A 65 13.87 6.00 4.64
C LEU A 65 12.46 6.24 5.19
N PHE A 66 12.34 6.84 6.39
CA PHE A 66 11.05 7.24 6.96
C PHE A 66 10.34 8.30 6.11
N GLN A 67 11.06 9.32 5.64
CA GLN A 67 10.47 10.34 4.75
C GLN A 67 9.92 9.73 3.46
N ARG A 68 10.66 8.79 2.85
CA ARG A 68 10.19 8.09 1.65
C ARG A 68 8.93 7.28 1.97
N ALA A 69 8.94 6.49 3.05
CA ALA A 69 7.78 5.71 3.46
C ALA A 69 6.56 6.59 3.75
N PHE A 70 6.74 7.76 4.37
CA PHE A 70 5.64 8.70 4.60
C PHE A 70 5.09 9.28 3.30
N ARG A 71 5.95 9.57 2.30
CA ARG A 71 5.49 10.00 0.97
C ARG A 71 4.76 8.89 0.22
N ASP A 72 5.18 7.64 0.40
CA ASP A 72 4.59 6.46 -0.23
C ASP A 72 3.24 6.07 0.41
N VAL A 73 3.01 6.44 1.67
CA VAL A 73 1.70 6.33 2.35
C VAL A 73 0.81 7.56 2.08
N ALA A 74 1.39 8.71 1.72
CA ALA A 74 0.68 9.93 1.37
C ALA A 74 0.10 10.07 -0.07
N PRO A 75 0.18 9.11 -1.03
CA PRO A 75 -0.33 9.35 -2.37
C PRO A 75 -1.71 8.69 -2.56
N GLU A 76 -2.75 9.33 -2.03
CA GLU A 76 -4.11 9.24 -2.57
C GLU A 76 -4.79 10.61 -2.40
N MET A 77 -4.16 11.68 -2.91
CA MET A 77 -4.88 12.94 -3.16
C MET A 77 -4.29 13.86 -4.24
N THR A 78 -3.03 13.70 -4.67
CA THR A 78 -2.47 14.56 -5.74
C THR A 78 -1.43 13.84 -6.62
N SER A 79 -1.84 12.82 -7.36
CA SER A 79 -1.06 12.38 -8.53
C SER A 79 -1.96 12.12 -9.74
N SER A 80 -2.69 13.17 -10.13
CA SER A 80 -3.18 13.35 -11.50
C SER A 80 -2.85 14.77 -11.94
N ALA A 81 -1.55 15.10 -11.99
CA ALA A 81 -1.03 16.30 -12.64
C ALA A 81 0.50 16.28 -12.60
N ARG A 82 1.14 15.46 -13.45
CA ARG A 82 2.44 15.73 -14.09
C ARG A 82 2.96 14.47 -14.80
N SER A 83 2.42 14.22 -15.99
CA SER A 83 3.16 13.67 -17.13
C SER A 83 2.29 13.73 -18.38
N ALA A 84 1.96 14.96 -18.79
CA ALA A 84 1.46 15.25 -20.13
C ALA A 84 1.89 16.69 -20.48
N ALA A 85 3.15 16.85 -20.87
CA ALA A 85 3.67 18.06 -21.47
C ALA A 85 4.49 17.70 -22.71
N ILE A 86 3.76 17.50 -23.81
CA ILE A 86 3.95 18.07 -25.16
C ILE A 86 5.26 17.74 -25.92
N ALA A 87 5.09 17.07 -27.07
CA ALA A 87 5.69 17.46 -28.34
C ALA A 87 4.69 17.21 -29.50
N PRO A 88 4.52 18.14 -30.47
CA PRO A 88 3.48 18.08 -31.50
C PRO A 88 3.99 17.63 -32.89
N GLN A 89 3.18 16.90 -33.64
CA GLN A 89 3.15 16.88 -35.11
C GLN A 89 1.84 16.19 -35.54
N ALA A 90 0.84 16.93 -36.00
CA ALA A 90 0.60 17.37 -37.39
C ALA A 90 -0.15 16.32 -38.24
N THR A 91 -1.14 16.84 -38.99
CA THR A 91 -1.79 16.25 -40.18
C THR A 91 -3.21 15.71 -39.98
N THR A 92 -4.14 16.62 -40.20
CA THR A 92 -5.25 16.54 -41.18
C THR A 92 -6.36 15.51 -40.96
N GLY A 93 -7.51 16.05 -40.55
CA GLY A 93 -8.76 15.91 -41.32
C GLY A 93 -9.60 14.68 -41.05
N TYR A 94 -10.64 14.84 -40.22
CA TYR A 94 -12.00 14.41 -40.56
C TYR A 94 -12.98 14.98 -39.53
N VAL A 95 -14.01 15.67 -40.02
CA VAL A 95 -15.21 16.03 -39.25
C VAL A 95 -16.20 14.88 -39.46
N PRO A 96 -16.91 14.43 -38.40
CA PRO A 96 -18.33 14.80 -38.40
C PRO A 96 -18.87 15.14 -37.00
N ASP A 97 -19.65 16.22 -37.00
CA ASP A 97 -20.93 16.40 -36.32
C ASP A 97 -21.29 15.45 -35.17
N MET A 98 -21.28 15.98 -33.93
CA MET A 98 -22.25 15.55 -32.93
C MET A 98 -22.54 16.68 -31.94
N SER A 99 -23.83 16.98 -31.84
CA SER A 99 -24.50 17.95 -30.98
C SER A 99 -24.00 17.95 -29.51
N PRO A 100 -24.05 19.10 -28.81
CA PRO A 100 -23.73 19.15 -27.39
C PRO A 100 -24.86 18.48 -26.58
N HIS A 101 -24.64 17.23 -26.17
CA HIS A 101 -25.41 16.65 -25.08
C HIS A 101 -25.01 17.36 -23.78
N THR A 102 -25.95 18.19 -23.31
CA THR A 102 -25.98 18.77 -21.98
C THR A 102 -25.62 17.75 -20.91
N VAL A 103 -24.51 17.98 -20.21
CA VAL A 103 -24.19 17.29 -18.95
C VAL A 103 -25.27 17.69 -17.94
N ALA A 104 -26.25 16.81 -17.78
CA ALA A 104 -27.14 16.86 -16.63
C ALA A 104 -26.29 16.65 -15.38
N ALA A 105 -26.31 17.63 -14.48
CA ALA A 105 -25.73 17.53 -13.16
C ALA A 105 -26.26 16.28 -12.46
N GLN A 106 -25.37 15.34 -12.15
CA GLN A 106 -25.70 14.23 -11.25
C GLN A 106 -26.08 14.81 -9.88
N PRO A 107 -27.22 14.42 -9.30
CA PRO A 107 -27.57 14.82 -7.94
C PRO A 107 -26.53 14.25 -6.96
N PRO A 108 -26.26 14.95 -5.84
CA PRO A 108 -25.30 14.50 -4.85
C PRO A 108 -25.77 13.15 -4.29
N VAL A 109 -24.99 12.11 -4.56
CA VAL A 109 -25.21 10.79 -3.97
C VAL A 109 -25.06 10.95 -2.47
N ALA A 110 -26.14 10.68 -1.73
CA ALA A 110 -26.11 10.66 -0.28
C ALA A 110 -24.96 9.77 0.18
N ALA A 111 -24.03 10.34 0.94
CA ALA A 111 -22.89 9.62 1.48
C ALA A 111 -23.42 8.48 2.36
N THR A 112 -23.40 7.26 1.83
CA THR A 112 -23.67 6.07 2.65
C THR A 112 -22.57 5.99 3.71
N PRO A 113 -22.91 5.81 4.99
CA PRO A 113 -21.92 5.75 6.05
C PRO A 113 -20.92 4.62 5.75
N ILE A 114 -19.63 4.92 5.90
CA ILE A 114 -18.55 3.95 5.68
C ILE A 114 -18.77 2.81 6.70
N PRO A 115 -18.95 1.56 6.25
CA PRO A 115 -19.06 0.44 7.16
C PRO A 115 -17.81 0.39 8.04
N GLN A 116 -18.00 0.42 9.36
CA GLN A 116 -16.88 0.30 10.29
C GLN A 116 -16.31 -1.11 10.16
N VAL A 117 -15.11 -1.22 9.59
CA VAL A 117 -14.37 -2.48 9.54
C VAL A 117 -13.54 -2.58 10.81
N THR A 118 -13.91 -3.50 11.71
CA THR A 118 -13.02 -3.91 12.80
C THR A 118 -11.82 -4.63 12.19
N VAL A 119 -10.62 -4.05 12.36
CA VAL A 119 -9.37 -4.62 11.88
C VAL A 119 -8.90 -5.64 12.90
N GLU A 120 -9.05 -6.91 12.56
CA GLU A 120 -8.59 -8.04 13.36
C GLU A 120 -7.28 -8.56 12.75
N ASN A 121 -6.19 -8.50 13.51
CA ASN A 121 -4.85 -8.93 13.08
C ASN A 121 -4.19 -9.89 14.09
N HIS A 122 -4.99 -10.70 14.77
CA HIS A 122 -4.51 -11.59 15.82
C HIS A 122 -4.24 -13.03 15.33
N ASP A 123 -4.79 -13.42 14.17
CA ASP A 123 -4.57 -14.72 13.51
C ASP A 123 -4.79 -14.60 11.99
N ASP A 124 -4.14 -15.45 11.20
CA ASP A 124 -4.21 -15.46 9.73
C ASP A 124 -5.64 -15.59 9.20
N LYS A 125 -6.50 -16.36 9.86
CA LYS A 125 -7.91 -16.50 9.47
C LYS A 125 -8.65 -15.17 9.64
N ALA A 126 -8.46 -14.53 10.79
CA ALA A 126 -9.10 -13.26 11.11
C ALA A 126 -8.63 -12.16 10.16
N TRP A 127 -7.33 -12.12 9.87
CA TRP A 127 -6.75 -11.19 8.90
C TRP A 127 -7.30 -11.40 7.48
N ARG A 128 -7.36 -12.65 7.02
CA ARG A 128 -7.98 -12.99 5.72
C ARG A 128 -9.44 -12.55 5.65
N ASP A 129 -10.22 -12.78 6.70
CA ASP A 129 -11.63 -12.39 6.76
C ASP A 129 -11.79 -10.85 6.76
N THR A 130 -10.90 -10.11 7.43
CA THR A 130 -10.84 -8.64 7.36
C THR A 130 -10.54 -8.16 5.94
N LEU A 131 -9.52 -8.72 5.27
CA LEU A 131 -9.19 -8.37 3.87
C LEU A 131 -10.38 -8.62 2.92
N LEU A 132 -11.09 -9.73 3.09
CA LEU A 132 -12.26 -10.06 2.27
C LEU A 132 -13.43 -9.09 2.51
N LYS A 133 -13.66 -8.66 3.76
CA LYS A 133 -14.67 -7.65 4.08
C LYS A 133 -14.35 -6.30 3.42
N VAL A 134 -13.10 -5.83 3.53
CA VAL A 134 -12.67 -4.58 2.88
C VAL A 134 -12.79 -4.71 1.36
N ALA A 135 -12.38 -5.83 0.77
CA ALA A 135 -12.50 -6.07 -0.66
C ALA A 135 -13.96 -6.05 -1.14
N ALA A 136 -14.90 -6.61 -0.36
CA ALA A 136 -16.33 -6.55 -0.66
C ALA A 136 -16.85 -5.10 -0.68
N ILE A 137 -16.52 -4.30 0.34
CA ILE A 137 -16.90 -2.88 0.42
C ILE A 137 -16.35 -2.10 -0.78
N LEU A 138 -15.08 -2.32 -1.15
CA LEU A 138 -14.46 -1.64 -2.29
C LEU A 138 -15.15 -2.00 -3.61
N CYS A 139 -15.43 -3.29 -3.84
CA CYS A 139 -16.17 -3.72 -5.04
C CYS A 139 -17.59 -3.15 -5.10
N GLU A 140 -18.28 -3.01 -3.96
CA GLU A 140 -19.65 -2.51 -3.90
C GLU A 140 -19.72 -0.98 -4.10
N ARG A 141 -18.74 -0.23 -3.58
CA ARG A 141 -18.73 1.24 -3.66
C ARG A 141 -18.05 1.75 -4.92
N GLN A 142 -17.05 1.04 -5.43
CA GLN A 142 -16.24 1.45 -6.57
C GLN A 142 -16.02 0.26 -7.52
N PRO A 143 -17.06 -0.21 -8.22
CA PRO A 143 -16.96 -1.37 -9.11
C PRO A 143 -15.97 -1.15 -10.27
N GLU A 144 -15.82 0.11 -10.72
CA GLU A 144 -14.84 0.48 -11.76
C GLU A 144 -13.40 0.49 -11.25
N SER A 145 -13.18 0.50 -9.93
CA SER A 145 -11.85 0.52 -9.33
C SER A 145 -11.28 -0.90 -9.22
N PRO A 146 -10.05 -1.16 -9.72
CA PRO A 146 -9.46 -2.48 -9.63
C PRO A 146 -9.03 -2.88 -8.20
N GLN A 147 -9.03 -1.94 -7.25
CA GLN A 147 -8.46 -2.14 -5.92
C GLN A 147 -9.17 -3.26 -5.14
N GLY A 148 -10.51 -3.27 -5.12
CA GLY A 148 -11.28 -4.31 -4.42
C GLY A 148 -10.99 -5.72 -4.95
N TYR A 149 -10.89 -5.86 -6.28
CA TYR A 149 -10.58 -7.13 -6.92
C TYR A 149 -9.14 -7.60 -6.70
N ARG A 150 -8.18 -6.66 -6.63
CA ARG A 150 -6.78 -6.98 -6.29
C ARG A 150 -6.66 -7.43 -4.84
N LEU A 151 -7.34 -6.74 -3.92
CA LEU A 151 -7.36 -7.09 -2.51
C LEU A 151 -8.00 -8.47 -2.27
N ARG A 152 -9.11 -8.77 -2.96
CA ARG A 152 -9.74 -10.09 -2.93
C ARG A 152 -8.79 -11.19 -3.37
N ARG A 153 -8.07 -11.01 -4.48
CA ARG A 153 -7.08 -11.99 -4.96
C ARG A 153 -5.95 -12.19 -3.96
N HIS A 154 -5.43 -11.10 -3.40
CA HIS A 154 -4.39 -11.18 -2.36
C HIS A 154 -4.87 -12.00 -1.16
N ALA A 155 -6.06 -11.69 -0.62
CA ALA A 155 -6.62 -12.41 0.52
C ALA A 155 -6.77 -13.93 0.27
N LEU A 156 -7.12 -14.32 -0.96
CA LEU A 156 -7.32 -15.73 -1.32
C LEU A 156 -6.02 -16.49 -1.59
N TRP A 157 -5.02 -15.82 -2.18
CA TRP A 157 -3.82 -16.50 -2.70
C TRP A 157 -2.55 -16.27 -1.87
N GLN A 158 -2.51 -15.28 -0.97
CA GLN A 158 -1.29 -14.94 -0.22
C GLN A 158 -0.68 -16.10 0.58
N THR A 159 -1.48 -17.05 1.04
CA THR A 159 -1.03 -18.18 1.87
C THR A 159 -0.58 -19.39 1.04
N ILE A 160 -0.84 -19.40 -0.27
CA ILE A 160 -0.52 -20.51 -1.16
C ILE A 160 0.92 -20.35 -1.64
N THR A 161 1.85 -21.04 -0.97
CA THR A 161 3.29 -20.97 -1.28
C THR A 161 3.79 -22.12 -2.15
N SER A 162 2.93 -23.09 -2.47
CA SER A 162 3.26 -24.25 -3.31
C SER A 162 2.02 -24.77 -4.03
N THR A 163 2.24 -25.43 -5.17
CA THR A 163 1.17 -26.10 -5.91
C THR A 163 0.71 -27.36 -5.18
N PRO A 164 -0.58 -27.75 -5.27
CA PRO A 164 -1.06 -29.01 -4.71
C PRO A 164 -0.36 -30.21 -5.36
N GLN A 165 -0.25 -31.30 -4.60
CA GLN A 165 0.25 -32.58 -5.13
C GLN A 165 -0.68 -33.08 -6.24
N ALA A 166 -0.10 -33.49 -7.36
CA ALA A 166 -0.80 -34.12 -8.46
C ALA A 166 -0.49 -35.61 -8.52
N GLU A 167 -1.44 -36.41 -8.97
CA GLU A 167 -1.29 -37.82 -9.29
C GLU A 167 -0.44 -38.01 -10.56
N SER A 168 -0.09 -39.26 -10.89
CA SER A 168 0.75 -39.58 -12.06
C SER A 168 0.13 -39.16 -13.40
N ASP A 169 -1.18 -38.97 -13.44
CA ASP A 169 -1.93 -38.49 -14.60
C ASP A 169 -2.08 -36.96 -14.66
N GLY A 170 -1.55 -36.23 -13.66
CA GLY A 170 -1.61 -34.78 -13.55
C GLY A 170 -2.85 -34.22 -12.85
N ARG A 171 -3.75 -35.07 -12.32
CA ARG A 171 -4.94 -34.61 -11.57
C ARG A 171 -4.60 -34.26 -10.13
N THR A 172 -5.31 -33.28 -9.57
CA THR A 172 -5.20 -32.93 -8.15
C THR A 172 -6.40 -33.52 -7.39
N PRO A 173 -6.26 -33.89 -6.10
CA PRO A 173 -7.36 -34.40 -5.29
C PRO A 173 -8.33 -33.30 -4.82
N LEU A 174 -8.35 -32.15 -5.50
CA LEU A 174 -9.21 -31.02 -5.18
C LEU A 174 -10.58 -31.20 -5.84
N ALA A 175 -11.64 -30.81 -5.13
CA ALA A 175 -12.99 -30.83 -5.69
C ALA A 175 -13.09 -29.87 -6.89
N ALA A 176 -13.70 -30.35 -7.96
CA ALA A 176 -14.01 -29.53 -9.13
C ALA A 176 -15.14 -28.54 -8.80
N PHE A 177 -15.22 -27.46 -9.58
CA PHE A 177 -16.36 -26.55 -9.53
C PHE A 177 -17.66 -27.30 -9.91
N PRO A 178 -18.76 -27.16 -9.17
CA PRO A 178 -20.02 -27.85 -9.47
C PRO A 178 -20.57 -27.45 -10.84
N VAL A 179 -20.86 -28.42 -11.70
CA VAL A 179 -21.35 -28.17 -13.07
C VAL A 179 -22.71 -27.48 -13.05
N ASP A 180 -23.60 -27.85 -12.13
CA ASP A 180 -24.93 -27.26 -12.01
C ASP A 180 -24.90 -25.75 -11.70
N MET A 181 -23.83 -25.24 -11.07
CA MET A 181 -23.66 -23.80 -10.83
C MET A 181 -23.07 -23.06 -12.03
N MET A 182 -22.51 -23.75 -13.03
CA MET A 182 -21.93 -23.11 -14.21
C MET A 182 -23.02 -22.51 -15.11
N ASP A 183 -24.17 -23.17 -15.18
CA ASP A 183 -25.30 -22.75 -16.01
C ASP A 183 -25.85 -21.37 -15.60
N ASP A 184 -25.66 -20.95 -14.34
CA ASP A 184 -26.07 -19.62 -13.85
C ASP A 184 -25.19 -18.47 -14.37
N TYR A 185 -24.02 -18.78 -14.96
CA TYR A 185 -23.04 -17.78 -15.43
C TYR A 185 -22.92 -17.69 -16.96
N LEU A 186 -23.57 -18.59 -17.71
CA LEU A 186 -23.56 -18.64 -19.18
C LEU A 186 -24.72 -17.85 -19.80
#